data_AF-A0AB35NJY7-F1
#
_entry.id   AF-A0AB35NJY7-F1
#
_cell.length_a   1.000
_cell.length_b   1.000
_cell.length_c   1.000
_cell.angle_alpha   90.00
_cell.angle_beta   90.00
_cell.angle_gamma   90.00
#
_symmetry.space_group_name_H-M   'P 1'
#
loop_
_entity.id
_entity.type
_entity.pdbx_description
1 polymer ?
#
loop_
_entity_poly.entity_id
_entity_poly.type
_entity_poly.pdbx_seq_one_letter_code
_entity_poly.pdbx_strand_id
1 'polypeptide(L)'
;MSSKHDNSSITPEFTEELRYLHKVMQAIDILGEQPELAVVAYGRIWQYPDLLKTAIRYAWLAQLHGFDIEPFRRWYNRDAEIFTHYGVEWQPH
;
A
#
# COMPACT_ATOMS: atom_id res chain seq x y z
N MET A 1 -35.96 -8.98 -6.77
CA MET A 1 -34.94 -8.00 -7.22
C MET A 1 -33.60 -8.72 -7.19
N SER A 2 -33.12 -9.20 -8.35
CA SER A 2 -31.85 -9.95 -8.43
C SER A 2 -30.68 -8.98 -8.43
N SER A 3 -29.83 -9.09 -7.41
CA SER A 3 -28.54 -8.41 -7.38
C SER A 3 -27.65 -9.01 -8.47
N LYS A 4 -27.32 -8.23 -9.51
CA LYS A 4 -26.27 -8.59 -10.45
C LYS A 4 -24.94 -8.42 -9.74
N HIS A 5 -24.36 -9.51 -9.25
CA HIS A 5 -22.93 -9.54 -9.00
C HIS A 5 -22.23 -9.41 -10.35
N ASP A 6 -21.69 -8.22 -10.60
CA ASP A 6 -20.87 -7.93 -11.77
C ASP A 6 -19.60 -8.77 -11.65
N ASN A 7 -19.58 -9.91 -12.35
CA ASN A 7 -18.44 -10.80 -12.41
C ASN A 7 -17.42 -10.13 -13.33
N SER A 8 -16.65 -9.17 -12.80
CA SER A 8 -15.47 -8.63 -13.48
C SER A 8 -14.57 -9.82 -13.82
N SER A 9 -14.58 -10.21 -15.09
CA SER A 9 -13.78 -11.35 -15.58
C SER A 9 -12.32 -11.10 -15.23
N ILE A 10 -11.71 -12.00 -14.46
CA ILE A 10 -10.28 -11.92 -14.12
C ILE A 10 -9.49 -11.90 -15.43
N THR A 11 -8.89 -10.75 -15.75
CA THR A 11 -8.05 -10.59 -16.93
C THR A 11 -6.57 -10.84 -16.58
N PRO A 12 -5.71 -11.13 -17.57
CA PRO A 12 -4.27 -11.24 -17.36
C PRO A 12 -3.68 -9.98 -16.71
N GLU A 13 -4.15 -8.79 -17.09
CA GLU A 13 -3.72 -7.50 -16.56
C GLU A 13 -4.09 -7.36 -15.07
N PHE A 14 -5.33 -7.72 -14.72
CA PHE A 14 -5.77 -7.75 -13.32
C PHE A 14 -4.97 -8.75 -12.48
N THR A 15 -4.59 -9.89 -13.08
CA THR A 15 -3.75 -10.90 -12.42
C THR A 15 -2.32 -10.39 -12.17
N GLU A 16 -1.74 -9.65 -13.12
CA GLU A 16 -0.42 -9.04 -12.95
C GLU A 16 -0.42 -7.90 -11.92
N GLU A 17 -1.48 -7.07 -11.89
CA GLU A 17 -1.68 -6.08 -10.84
C GLU A 17 -1.81 -6.72 -9.46
N LEU A 18 -2.57 -7.81 -9.33
CA LEU A 18 -2.66 -8.57 -8.07
C LEU A 18 -1.33 -9.21 -7.67
N ARG A 19 -0.56 -9.73 -8.63
CA ARG A 19 0.80 -10.27 -8.37
C ARG A 19 1.75 -9.17 -7.92
N TYR A 20 1.66 -8.01 -8.54
CA TYR A 20 2.40 -6.82 -8.14
C TYR A 20 2.05 -6.41 -6.72
N LEU A 21 0.76 -6.32 -6.41
CA LEU A 21 0.26 -6.00 -5.08
C LEU A 21 0.76 -6.99 -4.04
N HIS A 22 0.65 -8.30 -4.30
CA HIS A 22 1.10 -9.34 -3.37
C HIS A 22 2.59 -9.23 -3.04
N LYS A 23 3.45 -8.99 -4.04
CA LYS A 23 4.89 -8.84 -3.81
C LYS A 23 5.25 -7.51 -3.15
N VAL A 24 4.50 -6.44 -3.43
CA VAL A 24 4.62 -5.19 -2.69
C VAL A 24 4.23 -5.41 -1.22
N MET A 25 3.17 -6.17 -0.94
CA MET A 25 2.81 -6.56 0.43
C MET A 25 3.91 -7.39 1.12
N GLN A 26 4.54 -8.33 0.42
CA GLN A 26 5.69 -9.06 0.99
C GLN A 26 6.89 -8.16 1.32
N ALA A 27 7.21 -7.20 0.44
CA ALA A 27 8.25 -6.21 0.74
C ALA A 27 7.85 -5.30 1.91
N ILE A 28 6.55 -4.99 2.02
CA ILE A 28 5.98 -4.25 3.14
C ILE A 28 6.17 -5.00 4.46
N ASP A 29 5.85 -6.29 4.51
CA ASP A 29 5.99 -7.11 5.71
C ASP A 29 7.46 -7.19 6.17
N ILE A 30 8.39 -7.46 5.25
CA ILE A 30 9.83 -7.57 5.57
C ILE A 30 10.38 -6.26 6.12
N LEU A 31 10.10 -5.14 5.44
CA LEU A 31 10.57 -3.83 5.87
C LEU A 31 9.85 -3.35 7.14
N GLY A 32 8.60 -3.76 7.36
CA GLY A 32 7.86 -3.51 8.59
C GLY A 32 8.49 -4.17 9.82
N GLU A 33 9.08 -5.36 9.65
CA GLU A 33 9.78 -6.07 10.72
C GLU A 33 11.24 -5.62 10.87
N GLN A 34 11.90 -5.23 9.77
CA GLN A 34 13.33 -4.90 9.75
C GLN A 34 13.58 -3.61 8.93
N PRO A 35 13.34 -2.42 9.51
CA PRO A 35 13.40 -1.13 8.81
C PRO A 35 14.77 -0.78 8.22
N GLU A 36 15.84 -1.36 8.77
CA GLU A 36 17.23 -1.15 8.34
C GLU A 36 17.59 -1.95 7.07
N LEU A 37 16.75 -2.89 6.63
CA LEU A 37 17.03 -3.68 5.44
C LEU A 37 16.71 -2.93 4.15
N ALA A 38 17.39 -3.36 3.08
CA ALA A 38 17.02 -3.04 1.71
C ALA A 38 16.55 -4.31 1.01
N VAL A 39 15.34 -4.29 0.46
CA VAL A 39 14.73 -5.44 -0.22
C VAL A 39 14.81 -5.26 -1.73
N VAL A 40 15.35 -6.23 -2.46
CA VAL A 40 15.38 -6.18 -3.93
C VAL A 40 14.12 -6.84 -4.49
N ALA A 41 13.27 -6.06 -5.15
CA ALA A 41 12.05 -6.55 -5.79
C ALA A 41 11.77 -5.78 -7.08
N TYR A 42 11.40 -6.49 -8.15
CA TYR A 42 11.10 -5.92 -9.48
C TYR A 42 12.21 -5.05 -10.08
N GLY A 43 13.47 -5.45 -9.90
CA GLY A 43 14.61 -4.70 -10.44
C GLY A 43 14.85 -3.36 -9.73
N ARG A 44 14.18 -3.13 -8.59
CA ARG A 44 14.36 -1.96 -7.74
C ARG A 44 14.80 -2.38 -6.34
N ILE A 45 15.60 -1.54 -5.70
CA ILE A 45 15.90 -1.62 -4.27
C ILE A 45 14.82 -0.83 -3.52
N TRP A 46 14.14 -1.51 -2.60
CA TRP A 46 13.13 -0.96 -1.72
C TRP A 46 13.75 -0.70 -0.36
N GLN A 47 13.47 0.47 0.20
CA GLN A 47 13.82 0.83 1.56
C GLN A 47 12.57 1.18 2.36
N TYR A 48 12.68 1.23 3.68
CA TYR A 48 11.56 1.57 4.56
C TYR A 48 10.80 2.87 4.17
N PRO A 49 11.45 3.95 3.71
CA PRO A 49 10.72 5.14 3.25
C PRO A 49 9.86 4.89 2.00
N ASP A 50 10.28 3.99 1.11
CA ASP A 50 9.50 3.62 -0.08
C ASP A 50 8.21 2.89 0.31
N LEU A 51 8.25 2.11 1.38
CA LEU A 51 7.08 1.46 1.97
C LEU A 51 6.09 2.49 2.51
N LEU A 52 6.55 3.47 3.29
CA LEU A 52 5.68 4.52 3.84
C LEU A 52 4.98 5.30 2.72
N LYS A 53 5.73 5.69 1.67
CA LYS A 53 5.19 6.36 0.48
C LYS A 53 4.17 5.51 -0.26
N THR A 54 4.46 4.22 -0.41
CA THR A 54 3.59 3.27 -1.10
C THR A 54 2.28 3.07 -0.33
N ALA A 55 2.34 2.97 1.00
CA ALA A 55 1.17 2.85 1.83
C ALA A 55 0.26 4.09 1.75
N ILE A 56 0.83 5.30 1.75
CA ILE A 56 0.05 6.54 1.50
C ILE A 56 -0.65 6.48 0.15
N ARG A 57 0.08 6.12 -0.92
CA ARG A 57 -0.49 6.03 -2.27
C ARG A 57 -1.66 5.06 -2.32
N TYR A 58 -1.56 3.90 -1.67
CA TYR A 58 -2.65 2.93 -1.63
C TYR A 58 -3.82 3.38 -0.77
N ALA A 59 -3.57 4.03 0.37
CA ALA A 59 -4.65 4.62 1.15
C ALA A 59 -5.43 5.66 0.34
N TRP A 60 -4.74 6.48 -0.45
CA TRP A 60 -5.39 7.44 -1.35
C TRP A 60 -6.22 6.74 -2.44
N LEU A 61 -5.67 5.72 -3.10
CA LEU A 61 -6.42 4.93 -4.09
C LEU A 61 -7.65 4.27 -3.48
N ALA A 62 -7.51 3.67 -2.29
CA ALA A 62 -8.61 3.06 -1.55
C ALA A 62 -9.71 4.11 -1.26
N GLN A 63 -9.33 5.30 -0.79
CA GLN A 63 -10.27 6.39 -0.55
C GLN A 63 -11.00 6.84 -1.83
N LEU A 64 -10.28 6.97 -2.95
CA LEU A 64 -10.85 7.35 -4.25
C LEU A 64 -11.92 6.37 -4.73
N HIS A 65 -11.73 5.08 -4.44
CA HIS A 65 -12.67 4.02 -4.81
C HIS A 65 -13.72 3.71 -3.73
N GLY A 66 -13.79 4.52 -2.67
CA GLY A 66 -14.81 4.40 -1.62
C GLY A 66 -14.57 3.28 -0.61
N PHE A 67 -13.34 2.75 -0.52
CA PHE A 67 -12.97 1.78 0.51
C PHE A 67 -12.69 2.47 1.85
N ASP A 68 -12.88 1.72 2.95
CA ASP A 68 -12.56 2.20 4.29
C ASP A 68 -11.04 2.30 4.50
N ILE A 69 -10.58 3.51 4.84
CA ILE A 69 -9.17 3.82 5.10
C ILE A 69 -8.88 4.06 6.59
N GLU A 70 -9.85 3.89 7.47
CA GLU A 70 -9.67 4.10 8.92
C GLU A 70 -8.54 3.25 9.52
N PRO A 71 -8.32 1.98 9.10
CA PRO A 71 -7.15 1.21 9.55
C PRO A 71 -5.82 1.91 9.24
N PHE A 72 -5.70 2.48 8.05
CA PHE A 72 -4.52 3.25 7.66
C PHE A 72 -4.39 4.53 8.49
N ARG A 73 -5.48 5.28 8.70
CA ARG A 73 -5.48 6.51 9.51
C ARG A 73 -4.97 6.26 10.93
N ARG A 74 -5.46 5.21 11.58
CA ARG A 74 -5.02 4.81 12.92
C ARG A 74 -3.53 4.48 12.95
N TRP A 75 -3.06 3.75 11.95
CA TRP A 75 -1.64 3.42 11.84
C TRP A 75 -0.78 4.68 11.63
N TYR A 76 -1.14 5.54 10.67
CA TYR A 76 -0.43 6.78 10.38
C TYR A 76 -0.33 7.69 11.62
N ASN A 77 -1.43 7.85 12.36
CA ASN A 77 -1.46 8.68 13.57
C ASN A 77 -0.60 8.10 14.70
N ARG A 78 -0.61 6.77 14.87
CA ARG A 78 0.19 6.09 15.90
C ARG A 78 1.68 6.27 15.63
N ASP A 79 2.07 6.22 14.36
CA ASP A 79 3.48 6.17 13.94
C ASP A 79 3.91 7.48 13.26
N ALA A 80 3.21 8.60 13.54
CA ALA A 80 3.37 9.87 12.82
C ALA A 80 4.81 10.41 12.83
N GLU A 81 5.53 10.23 13.93
CA GLU A 81 6.93 10.65 14.06
C GLU A 81 7.85 9.94 13.06
N ILE A 82 7.56 8.67 12.75
CA ILE A 82 8.30 7.88 11.77
C ILE A 82 8.04 8.43 10.35
N PHE A 83 6.79 8.72 10.04
CA PHE A 83 6.41 9.34 8.77
C PHE A 83 7.09 10.70 8.59
N THR A 84 7.08 11.56 9.62
CA THR A 84 7.76 12.86 9.62
C THR A 84 9.28 12.71 9.48
N HIS A 85 9.89 11.77 10.19
CA HIS A 85 11.34 11.51 10.12
C HIS A 85 11.81 11.25 8.68
N TYR A 86 11.01 10.52 7.90
CA TYR A 86 11.30 10.21 6.51
C TYR A 86 10.76 11.23 5.49
N GLY A 87 10.16 12.34 5.95
CA GLY A 87 9.58 13.37 5.09
C GLY A 87 8.39 12.87 4.27
N VAL A 88 7.63 11.92 4.82
CA VAL A 88 6.49 11.28 4.17
C VAL A 88 5.20 11.81 4.82
N GLU A 89 4.50 12.69 4.13
CA GLU A 89 3.30 13.34 4.65
C GLU A 89 2.04 12.86 3.92
N TRP A 90 0.98 12.62 4.69
CA TRP A 90 -0.33 12.37 4.12
C TRP A 90 -1.11 13.68 4.02
N GLN A 91 -1.41 14.09 2.80
CA GLN A 91 -2.28 15.23 2.51
C GLN A 91 -3.66 14.70 2.06
N PRO A 92 -4.63 14.53 2.96
CA PRO A 92 -5.99 14.26 2.55
C PRO A 92 -6.54 15.50 1.81
N HIS A 93 -6.93 15.31 0.55
CA HIS A 93 -7.75 16.26 -0.18
C HIS A 93 -9.22 16.14 0.25
#